data_AF-A0A811R214-F1
#
_entry.id   AF-A0A811R214-F1
#
_cell.length_a   1.000
_cell.length_b   1.000
_cell.length_c   1.000
_cell.angle_alpha   90.00
_cell.angle_beta   90.00
_cell.angle_gamma   90.00
#
_symmetry.space_group_name_H-M   'P 1'
#
loop_
_entity.id
_entity.type
_entity.pdbx_description
1 polymer ?
#
loop_
_entity_poly.entity_id
_entity_poly.type
_entity_poly.pdbx_seq_one_letter_code
_entity_poly.pdbx_strand_id
1 'polypeptide(L)'
;MQQQRVAQLEEELRREREEKARAVRELEDLRRDGEDGARGVAEKVHLLEREVDKSKESERKMLESLIYQTKQLEQTKISLEEAKLEITTLQQANRSLEAAAASARGRGVGVGGVEQRTSVRDLMFGGADEEIRVLRGELRTAMQGEERSRKALDDLSVALSDVTMEAKQVKVWLGEAQAELEAANAEAERLRAALADAEAELRAVSAERDRCRLEADECVAAWGDKERVFLDCVRASEEDVNRARQENTKLVESRRVIRDENARLRDILKQAVAEANVVKDSLELARAENARLNDAVADKESALQSLRQEYESIKVSEAAAQGSLKELNSLLAATTTTACSTPASAKTAPAPDYGFDQRLPNGMGSKNGTPQSASQRWMADKPRTPSRRRYSIGEPGKLKTGLSQSARMGNLNPKDRVFASLSNIADLKSAADAAMEDFDDEFDHVDESHYVDMEDSTKHKKKRPIFRKFGDLFRRKSFYKPNLAPVHTL
;
A
#
# COMPACT_ATOMS: atom_id res chain seq x y z
N MET A 1 42.01 -8.33 -37.93
CA MET A 1 40.79 -8.82 -37.24
C MET A 1 40.57 -8.15 -35.89
N GLN A 2 41.50 -8.23 -34.93
CA GLN A 2 41.31 -7.61 -33.60
C GLN A 2 41.16 -6.07 -33.63
N GLN A 3 41.99 -5.36 -34.42
CA GLN A 3 41.88 -3.89 -34.55
C GLN A 3 40.54 -3.42 -35.12
N GLN A 4 39.92 -4.20 -36.02
CA GLN A 4 38.61 -3.87 -36.58
C GLN A 4 37.48 -4.06 -35.56
N ARG A 5 37.57 -5.06 -34.68
CA ARG A 5 36.58 -5.28 -33.60
C ARG A 5 36.65 -4.19 -32.54
N VAL A 6 37.85 -3.74 -32.18
CA VAL A 6 38.04 -2.62 -31.24
C VAL A 6 37.45 -1.34 -31.82
N ALA A 7 37.73 -1.02 -33.08
CA ALA A 7 37.16 0.17 -33.74
C ALA A 7 35.62 0.13 -33.81
N GLN A 8 35.02 -1.06 -34.02
CA GLN A 8 33.56 -1.23 -34.01
C GLN A 8 32.96 -0.98 -32.63
N LEU A 9 33.56 -1.51 -31.57
CA LEU A 9 33.10 -1.28 -30.19
C LEU A 9 33.28 0.19 -29.76
N GLU A 10 34.34 0.86 -30.21
CA GLU A 10 34.54 2.29 -29.97
C GLU A 10 33.49 3.14 -30.67
N GLU A 11 33.12 2.80 -31.91
CA GLU A 11 32.01 3.46 -32.62
C GLU A 11 30.66 3.21 -31.94
N GLU A 12 30.38 2.00 -31.47
CA GLU A 12 29.15 1.67 -30.74
C GLU A 12 29.09 2.41 -29.41
N LEU A 13 30.18 2.45 -28.65
CA LEU A 13 30.27 3.23 -27.41
C LEU A 13 30.09 4.73 -27.66
N ARG A 14 30.62 5.25 -28.78
CA ARG A 14 30.40 6.64 -29.19
C ARG A 14 28.92 6.88 -29.53
N ARG A 15 28.27 5.97 -30.26
CA ARG A 15 26.83 6.06 -30.59
C ARG A 15 25.97 6.01 -29.33
N GLU A 16 26.25 5.09 -28.41
CA GLU A 16 25.59 4.99 -27.10
C GLU A 16 25.76 6.26 -26.26
N ARG A 17 26.97 6.84 -26.23
CA ARG A 17 27.21 8.12 -25.54
C ARG A 17 26.44 9.27 -26.17
N GLU A 18 26.35 9.30 -27.50
CA GLU A 18 25.55 10.30 -28.22
C GLU A 18 24.05 10.12 -28.01
N GLU A 19 23.56 8.89 -27.97
CA GLU A 19 22.17 8.57 -27.68
C GLU A 19 21.80 8.93 -26.23
N LYS A 20 22.65 8.60 -25.27
CA LYS A 20 22.50 9.04 -23.87
C LYS A 20 22.52 10.56 -23.76
N ALA A 21 23.44 11.23 -24.44
CA ALA A 21 23.49 12.69 -24.45
C ALA A 21 22.24 13.32 -25.10
N ARG A 22 21.66 12.69 -26.12
CA ARG A 22 20.37 13.11 -26.70
C ARG A 22 19.22 12.92 -25.71
N ALA A 23 19.11 11.75 -25.08
CA ALA A 23 18.06 11.47 -24.10
C ALA A 23 18.11 12.41 -22.89
N VAL A 24 19.32 12.75 -22.40
CA VAL A 24 19.49 13.71 -21.30
C VAL A 24 19.01 15.11 -21.71
N ARG A 25 19.34 15.57 -22.91
CA ARG A 25 18.86 16.86 -23.43
C ARG A 25 17.33 16.88 -23.57
N GLU A 26 16.74 15.81 -24.09
CA GLU A 26 15.28 15.69 -24.20
C GLU A 26 14.59 15.72 -22.83
N LEU A 27 15.18 15.09 -21.81
CA LEU A 27 14.67 15.16 -20.43
C LEU A 27 14.82 16.55 -19.82
N GLU A 28 15.94 17.24 -20.08
CA GLU A 28 16.16 18.62 -19.64
C GLU A 28 15.17 19.59 -20.29
N ASP A 29 14.86 19.42 -21.58
CA ASP A 29 13.90 20.23 -22.30
C ASP A 29 12.47 19.98 -21.80
N LEU A 30 12.07 18.72 -21.59
CA LEU A 30 10.77 18.39 -20.97
C LEU A 30 10.64 18.95 -19.54
N ARG A 31 11.75 18.96 -18.77
CA ARG A 31 11.80 19.56 -17.44
C ARG A 31 11.60 21.07 -17.51
N ARG A 32 12.23 21.75 -18.49
CA ARG A 32 12.05 23.20 -18.72
C ARG A 32 10.63 23.53 -19.15
N ASP A 33 10.06 22.78 -20.08
CA ASP A 33 8.67 22.94 -20.52
C ASP A 33 7.68 22.75 -19.36
N GLY A 34 7.96 21.80 -18.46
CA GLY A 34 7.20 21.60 -17.23
C GLY A 34 7.34 22.76 -16.24
N GLU A 35 8.54 23.31 -16.05
CA GLU A 35 8.79 24.47 -15.19
C GLU A 35 8.14 25.75 -15.74
N ASP A 36 8.20 25.98 -17.05
CA ASP A 36 7.59 27.12 -17.73
C ASP A 36 6.05 27.00 -17.73
N GLY A 37 5.52 25.80 -17.93
CA GLY A 37 4.10 25.50 -17.76
C GLY A 37 3.62 25.78 -16.32
N ALA A 38 4.37 25.33 -15.32
CA ALA A 38 4.06 25.59 -13.91
C ALA A 38 4.12 27.09 -13.57
N ARG A 39 5.11 27.81 -14.11
CA ARG A 39 5.23 29.27 -13.95
C ARG A 39 4.04 30.01 -14.58
N GLY A 40 3.64 29.62 -15.79
CA GLY A 40 2.47 30.20 -16.45
C GLY A 40 1.16 29.96 -15.68
N VAL A 41 1.00 28.77 -15.08
CA VAL A 41 -0.14 28.48 -14.20
C VAL A 41 -0.10 29.35 -12.94
N ALA A 42 1.06 29.48 -12.29
CA ALA A 42 1.22 30.31 -11.09
C ALA A 42 0.93 31.79 -11.37
N GLU A 43 1.38 32.33 -12.49
CA GLU A 43 1.08 33.70 -12.91
C GLU A 43 -0.42 33.90 -13.15
N LYS A 44 -1.08 32.93 -13.80
CA LYS A 44 -2.53 32.98 -14.02
C LYS A 44 -3.32 32.91 -12.72
N VAL A 45 -2.90 32.07 -11.76
CA VAL A 45 -3.50 32.00 -10.43
C VAL A 45 -3.37 33.35 -9.72
N HIS A 46 -2.18 33.95 -9.71
CA HIS A 46 -1.98 35.27 -9.11
C HIS A 46 -2.78 36.39 -9.79
N LEU A 47 -3.02 36.32 -11.10
CA LEU A 47 -3.91 37.27 -11.78
C LEU A 47 -5.36 37.09 -11.34
N LEU A 48 -5.84 35.84 -11.25
CA LEU A 48 -7.19 35.54 -10.78
C LEU A 48 -7.40 35.95 -9.31
N GLU A 49 -6.42 35.72 -8.43
CA GLU A 49 -6.46 36.17 -7.03
C GLU A 49 -6.62 37.69 -6.93
N ARG A 50 -5.85 38.45 -7.70
CA ARG A 50 -5.97 39.92 -7.73
C ARG A 50 -7.34 40.37 -8.22
N GLU A 51 -7.91 39.70 -9.21
CA GLU A 51 -9.22 40.06 -9.74
C GLU A 51 -10.35 39.72 -8.75
N VAL A 52 -10.22 38.61 -8.02
CA VAL A 52 -11.12 38.26 -6.91
C VAL A 52 -11.05 39.32 -5.81
N ASP A 53 -9.86 39.78 -5.44
CA ASP A 53 -9.71 40.81 -4.41
C ASP A 53 -10.30 42.16 -4.83
N LYS A 54 -10.13 42.56 -6.10
CA LYS A 54 -10.80 43.74 -6.65
C LYS A 54 -12.31 43.59 -6.65
N SER A 55 -12.83 42.42 -7.01
CA SER A 55 -14.27 42.15 -7.00
C SER A 55 -14.85 42.20 -5.58
N LYS A 56 -14.15 41.66 -4.59
CA LYS A 56 -14.55 41.79 -3.17
C LYS A 56 -14.50 43.23 -2.70
N GLU A 57 -13.52 44.01 -3.14
CA GLU A 57 -13.43 45.42 -2.81
C GLU A 57 -14.57 46.23 -3.45
N SER A 58 -14.93 45.96 -4.70
CA SER A 58 -16.06 46.63 -5.36
C SER A 58 -17.40 46.23 -4.74
N GLU A 59 -17.58 44.95 -4.35
CA GLU A 59 -18.73 44.49 -3.58
C GLU A 59 -18.84 45.21 -2.24
N ARG A 60 -17.73 45.33 -1.48
CA ARG A 60 -17.71 46.08 -0.22
C ARG A 60 -18.10 47.54 -0.42
N LYS A 61 -17.57 48.21 -1.46
CA LYS A 61 -17.94 49.59 -1.80
C LYS A 61 -19.42 49.72 -2.16
N MET A 62 -19.97 48.75 -2.89
CA MET A 62 -21.39 48.71 -3.22
C MET A 62 -22.25 48.52 -1.97
N LEU A 63 -21.87 47.61 -1.08
CA LEU A 63 -22.56 47.39 0.19
C LEU A 63 -22.51 48.64 1.08
N GLU A 64 -21.37 49.32 1.16
CA GLU A 64 -21.24 50.57 1.91
C GLU A 64 -22.13 51.68 1.32
N SER A 65 -22.18 51.79 -0.01
CA SER A 65 -23.10 52.70 -0.71
C SER A 65 -24.57 52.36 -0.42
N LEU A 66 -24.95 51.08 -0.43
CA LEU A 66 -26.31 50.62 -0.14
C LEU A 66 -26.69 50.91 1.32
N ILE A 67 -25.77 50.71 2.27
CA ILE A 67 -25.97 51.07 3.67
C ILE A 67 -26.16 52.58 3.81
N TYR A 68 -25.35 53.39 3.10
CA TYR A 68 -25.50 54.84 3.11
C TYR A 68 -26.85 55.28 2.54
N GLN A 69 -27.26 54.74 1.38
CA GLN A 69 -28.56 55.01 0.77
C GLN A 69 -29.71 54.59 1.69
N THR A 70 -29.61 53.45 2.36
CA THR A 70 -30.62 52.97 3.32
C THR A 70 -30.76 53.93 4.49
N LYS A 71 -29.64 54.41 5.06
CA LYS A 71 -29.66 55.41 6.13
C LYS A 71 -30.30 56.72 5.69
N GLN A 72 -30.00 57.17 4.47
CA GLN A 72 -30.63 58.38 3.90
C GLN A 72 -32.15 58.19 3.71
N LEU A 73 -32.57 57.02 3.25
CA LEU A 73 -33.99 56.69 3.10
C LEU A 73 -34.71 56.63 4.46
N GLU A 74 -34.08 56.06 5.47
CA GLU A 74 -34.62 56.06 6.84
C GLU A 74 -34.75 57.48 7.41
N GLN A 75 -33.74 58.34 7.21
CA GLN A 75 -33.80 59.74 7.64
C GLN A 75 -34.92 60.51 6.94
N THR A 76 -35.03 60.38 5.61
CA THR A 76 -36.10 61.05 4.86
C THR A 76 -37.49 60.51 5.22
N LYS A 77 -37.61 59.22 5.56
CA LYS A 77 -38.85 58.63 6.08
C LYS A 77 -39.25 59.24 7.43
N ILE A 78 -38.29 59.39 8.36
CA ILE A 78 -38.54 60.03 9.65
C ILE A 78 -39.02 61.48 9.44
N SER A 79 -38.31 62.28 8.64
CA SER A 79 -38.73 63.67 8.38
C SER A 79 -40.08 63.76 7.67
N LEU A 80 -40.43 62.81 6.81
CA LEU A 80 -41.74 62.73 6.19
C LEU A 80 -42.85 62.40 7.21
N GLU A 81 -42.57 61.50 8.16
CA GLU A 81 -43.50 61.17 9.25
C GLU A 81 -43.69 62.37 10.19
N GLU A 82 -42.62 63.10 10.52
CA GLU A 82 -42.68 64.35 11.28
C GLU A 82 -43.52 65.42 10.56
N ALA A 83 -43.29 65.65 9.27
CA ALA A 83 -44.07 66.59 8.47
C ALA A 83 -45.55 66.19 8.39
N LYS A 84 -45.86 64.89 8.30
CA LYS A 84 -47.26 64.41 8.36
C LYS A 84 -47.90 64.71 9.72
N LEU A 85 -47.19 64.51 10.82
CA LEU A 85 -47.68 64.85 12.15
C LEU A 85 -47.90 66.37 12.30
N GLU A 86 -47.01 67.19 11.75
CA GLU A 86 -47.18 68.65 11.72
C GLU A 86 -48.40 69.07 10.89
N ILE A 87 -48.59 68.51 9.68
CA ILE A 87 -49.76 68.79 8.84
C ILE A 87 -51.06 68.43 9.57
N THR A 88 -51.12 67.27 10.24
CA THR A 88 -52.33 66.88 10.99
C THR A 88 -52.60 67.84 12.15
N THR A 89 -51.55 68.32 12.83
CA THR A 89 -51.64 69.31 13.90
C THR A 89 -52.13 70.66 13.37
N LEU A 90 -51.58 71.15 12.27
CA LEU A 90 -52.01 72.38 11.59
C LEU A 90 -53.45 72.28 11.09
N GLN A 91 -53.86 71.13 10.53
CA GLN A 91 -55.24 70.89 10.12
C GLN A 91 -56.21 70.92 11.31
N GLN A 92 -55.82 70.37 12.46
CA GLN A 92 -56.64 70.43 13.67
C GLN A 92 -56.75 71.87 14.21
N ALA A 93 -55.67 72.64 14.17
CA ALA A 93 -55.67 74.06 14.52
C ALA A 93 -56.52 74.90 13.55
N ASN A 94 -56.46 74.63 12.24
CA ASN A 94 -57.34 75.29 11.27
C ASN A 94 -58.81 74.96 11.52
N ARG A 95 -59.15 73.69 11.83
CA ARG A 95 -60.53 73.33 12.19
C ARG A 95 -61.02 74.03 13.46
N SER A 96 -60.17 74.23 14.46
CA SER A 96 -60.56 74.97 15.68
C SER A 96 -60.71 76.48 15.42
N LEU A 97 -59.87 77.06 14.56
CA LEU A 97 -60.01 78.45 14.10
C LEU A 97 -61.24 78.67 13.23
N GLU A 98 -61.57 77.73 12.35
CA GLU A 98 -62.80 77.75 11.54
C GLU A 98 -64.05 77.63 12.44
N ALA A 99 -64.03 76.77 13.46
CA ALA A 99 -65.10 76.69 14.45
C ALA A 99 -65.26 78.00 15.26
N ALA A 100 -64.15 78.67 15.59
CA ALA A 100 -64.16 79.99 16.23
C ALA A 100 -64.67 81.10 15.29
N ALA A 101 -64.29 81.07 14.01
CA ALA A 101 -64.75 82.02 12.98
C ALA A 101 -66.23 81.83 12.63
N ALA A 102 -66.74 80.59 12.64
CA ALA A 102 -68.16 80.29 12.47
C ALA A 102 -69.01 80.84 13.63
N SER A 103 -68.48 80.88 14.86
CA SER A 103 -69.13 81.58 15.98
C SER A 103 -69.09 83.11 15.87
N ALA A 104 -68.14 83.67 15.12
CA ALA A 104 -68.02 85.12 14.91
C ALA A 104 -68.88 85.67 13.74
N ARG A 105 -69.33 84.83 12.80
CA ARG A 105 -70.08 85.23 11.59
C ARG A 105 -71.60 85.42 11.77
N GLY A 106 -72.11 85.40 13.01
CA GLY A 106 -73.53 85.63 13.33
C GLY A 106 -73.97 87.11 13.43
N ARG A 107 -73.17 88.10 13.00
CA ARG A 107 -73.53 89.53 13.06
C ARG A 107 -73.04 90.33 11.85
N GLY A 108 -73.97 91.04 11.20
CA GLY A 108 -73.71 92.13 10.24
C GLY A 108 -74.09 91.75 8.79
N VAL A 109 -75.29 92.08 8.28
CA VAL A 109 -75.71 93.39 7.71
C VAL A 109 -74.85 93.75 6.48
N GLY A 110 -75.33 93.91 5.24
CA GLY A 110 -76.63 94.33 4.73
C GLY A 110 -76.56 95.78 4.25
N VAL A 111 -76.26 96.05 2.97
CA VAL A 111 -76.39 97.36 2.27
C VAL A 111 -76.41 97.03 0.77
N GLY A 112 -77.25 97.57 -0.12
CA GLY A 112 -78.25 98.61 -0.07
C GLY A 112 -78.62 98.94 -1.52
N GLY A 113 -79.92 98.97 -1.83
CA GLY A 113 -80.43 99.41 -3.13
C GLY A 113 -80.40 100.92 -3.27
N VAL A 114 -80.45 101.39 -4.52
CA VAL A 114 -80.86 102.76 -4.86
C VAL A 114 -81.76 102.67 -6.09
N GLU A 115 -83.07 102.68 -5.82
CA GLU A 115 -84.09 103.14 -6.76
C GLU A 115 -83.97 104.66 -6.91
N GLN A 116 -84.09 105.18 -8.13
CA GLN A 116 -84.36 106.60 -8.31
C GLN A 116 -85.50 106.80 -9.31
N ARG A 117 -86.61 107.26 -8.72
CA ARG A 117 -87.84 107.78 -9.32
C ARG A 117 -87.54 108.91 -10.30
N THR A 118 -88.16 108.88 -11.48
CA THR A 118 -88.38 110.06 -12.31
C THR A 118 -89.88 110.30 -12.53
N SER A 119 -90.18 111.58 -12.69
CA SER A 119 -91.41 112.28 -12.34
C SER A 119 -92.42 112.35 -13.48
N VAL A 120 -93.71 112.27 -13.15
CA VAL A 120 -94.89 112.21 -14.04
C VAL A 120 -95.24 113.58 -14.68
N ARG A 121 -94.24 114.42 -14.99
CA ARG A 121 -94.46 115.73 -15.66
C ARG A 121 -93.79 115.85 -17.04
N ASP A 122 -92.93 114.92 -17.43
CA ASP A 122 -92.23 114.94 -18.74
C ASP A 122 -92.98 114.23 -19.88
N LEU A 123 -94.18 113.69 -19.61
CA LEU A 123 -94.93 112.84 -20.56
C LEU A 123 -95.97 113.57 -21.44
N MET A 124 -96.18 114.89 -21.31
CA MET A 124 -97.35 115.52 -21.98
C MET A 124 -97.09 116.68 -22.94
N PHE A 125 -95.93 117.34 -22.97
CA PHE A 125 -95.63 118.35 -24.00
C PHE A 125 -94.10 118.45 -24.19
N GLY A 126 -93.56 117.76 -25.22
CA GLY A 126 -92.12 117.78 -25.58
C GLY A 126 -91.39 116.43 -25.51
N GLY A 127 -92.08 115.32 -25.23
CA GLY A 127 -91.44 114.01 -24.98
C GLY A 127 -90.93 113.24 -26.21
N ALA A 128 -91.37 113.58 -27.43
CA ALA A 128 -90.94 112.86 -28.63
C ALA A 128 -89.44 113.02 -28.89
N ASP A 129 -88.87 114.22 -28.68
CA ASP A 129 -87.44 114.45 -28.92
C ASP A 129 -86.56 113.81 -27.83
N GLU A 130 -87.00 113.77 -26.57
CA GLU A 130 -86.27 113.10 -25.49
C GLU A 130 -86.38 111.57 -25.60
N GLU A 131 -87.54 111.03 -25.99
CA GLU A 131 -87.71 109.61 -26.31
C GLU A 131 -86.86 109.21 -27.51
N ILE A 132 -86.81 110.02 -28.57
CA ILE A 132 -85.89 109.83 -29.71
C ILE A 132 -84.42 109.89 -29.24
N ARG A 133 -84.07 110.78 -28.30
CA ARG A 133 -82.71 110.88 -27.74
C ARG A 133 -82.34 109.64 -26.91
N VAL A 134 -83.26 109.13 -26.11
CA VAL A 134 -83.12 107.89 -25.32
C VAL A 134 -83.01 106.68 -26.23
N LEU A 135 -83.92 106.51 -27.20
CA LEU A 135 -83.90 105.42 -28.19
C LEU A 135 -82.60 105.43 -29.03
N ARG A 136 -82.07 106.61 -29.39
CA ARG A 136 -80.75 106.73 -30.05
C ARG A 136 -79.59 106.40 -29.12
N GLY A 137 -79.72 106.66 -27.82
CA GLY A 137 -78.78 106.20 -26.80
C GLY A 137 -78.78 104.69 -26.69
N GLU A 138 -79.97 104.10 -26.56
CA GLU A 138 -80.22 102.66 -26.47
C GLU A 138 -79.73 101.92 -27.72
N LEU A 139 -80.03 102.41 -28.92
CA LEU A 139 -79.53 101.85 -30.18
C LEU A 139 -77.99 101.85 -30.23
N ARG A 140 -77.34 102.94 -29.79
CA ARG A 140 -75.87 102.98 -29.72
C ARG A 140 -75.32 101.98 -28.69
N THR A 141 -75.96 101.82 -27.54
CA THR A 141 -75.55 100.82 -26.54
C THR A 141 -75.80 99.40 -27.00
N ALA A 142 -76.90 99.14 -27.72
CA ALA A 142 -77.23 97.86 -28.32
C ALA A 142 -76.24 97.48 -29.42
N MET A 143 -75.90 98.42 -30.32
CA MET A 143 -74.84 98.23 -31.32
C MET A 143 -73.46 97.99 -30.68
N GLN A 144 -73.13 98.71 -29.60
CA GLN A 144 -71.89 98.44 -28.86
C GLN A 144 -71.94 97.07 -28.16
N GLY A 145 -73.11 96.64 -27.68
CA GLY A 145 -73.34 95.32 -27.11
C GLY A 145 -73.16 94.21 -28.15
N GLU A 146 -73.72 94.39 -29.35
CA GLU A 146 -73.55 93.50 -30.50
C GLU A 146 -72.09 93.40 -30.91
N GLU A 147 -71.38 94.53 -31.02
CA GLU A 147 -69.94 94.53 -31.34
C GLU A 147 -69.11 93.81 -30.27
N ARG A 148 -69.43 93.99 -28.98
CA ARG A 148 -68.80 93.23 -27.88
C ARG A 148 -69.14 91.74 -27.95
N SER A 149 -70.38 91.39 -28.28
CA SER A 149 -70.80 90.00 -28.47
C SER A 149 -70.11 89.36 -29.67
N ARG A 150 -69.92 90.10 -30.76
CA ARG A 150 -69.18 89.66 -31.94
C ARG A 150 -67.72 89.38 -31.59
N LYS A 151 -67.06 90.30 -30.88
CA LYS A 151 -65.69 90.09 -30.38
C LYS A 151 -65.59 88.87 -29.48
N ALA A 152 -66.52 88.69 -28.54
CA ALA A 152 -66.54 87.50 -27.68
C ALA A 152 -66.75 86.21 -28.48
N LEU A 153 -67.54 86.26 -29.56
CA LEU A 153 -67.72 85.13 -30.47
C LEU A 153 -66.45 84.83 -31.29
N ASP A 154 -65.76 85.86 -31.78
CA ASP A 154 -64.50 85.73 -32.49
C ASP A 154 -63.40 85.17 -31.57
N ASP A 155 -63.29 85.68 -30.33
CA ASP A 155 -62.37 85.17 -29.31
C ASP A 155 -62.68 83.70 -28.95
N LEU A 156 -63.97 83.35 -28.83
CA LEU A 156 -64.40 81.96 -28.61
C LEU A 156 -64.04 81.07 -29.81
N SER A 157 -64.19 81.56 -31.04
CA SER A 157 -63.82 80.85 -32.26
C SER A 157 -62.31 80.54 -32.29
N VAL A 158 -61.48 81.52 -31.93
CA VAL A 158 -60.02 81.33 -31.79
C VAL A 158 -59.71 80.29 -30.71
N ALA A 159 -60.29 80.41 -29.51
CA ALA A 159 -60.10 79.45 -28.43
C ALA A 159 -60.52 78.02 -28.82
N LEU A 160 -61.64 77.86 -29.53
CA LEU A 160 -62.08 76.56 -30.04
C LEU A 160 -61.11 75.99 -31.08
N SER A 161 -60.55 76.85 -31.95
CA SER A 161 -59.55 76.43 -32.92
C SER A 161 -58.26 75.96 -32.24
N ASP A 162 -57.81 76.66 -31.20
CA ASP A 162 -56.63 76.32 -30.40
C ASP A 162 -56.83 74.99 -29.67
N VAL A 163 -57.95 74.82 -28.96
CA VAL A 163 -58.30 73.55 -28.28
C VAL A 163 -58.40 72.41 -29.29
N THR A 164 -58.92 72.65 -30.49
CA THR A 164 -58.97 71.64 -31.56
C THR A 164 -57.57 71.27 -32.05
N MET A 165 -56.66 72.24 -32.18
CA MET A 165 -55.27 71.99 -32.56
C MET A 165 -54.50 71.24 -31.46
N GLU A 166 -54.68 71.61 -30.19
CA GLU A 166 -54.11 70.89 -29.05
C GLU A 166 -54.64 69.46 -28.97
N ALA A 167 -55.95 69.25 -29.13
CA ALA A 167 -56.55 67.91 -29.16
C ALA A 167 -55.97 67.05 -30.30
N LYS A 168 -55.71 67.64 -31.47
CA LYS A 168 -55.01 66.96 -32.58
C LYS A 168 -53.56 66.64 -32.21
N GLN A 169 -52.83 67.56 -31.59
CA GLN A 169 -51.45 67.35 -31.17
C GLN A 169 -51.33 66.24 -30.11
N VAL A 170 -52.20 66.24 -29.11
CA VAL A 170 -52.28 65.19 -28.09
C VAL A 170 -52.60 63.83 -28.72
N LYS A 171 -53.48 63.79 -29.74
CA LYS A 171 -53.77 62.55 -30.46
C LYS A 171 -52.55 62.02 -31.22
N VAL A 172 -51.74 62.90 -31.80
CA VAL A 172 -50.47 62.51 -32.46
C VAL A 172 -49.51 61.95 -31.42
N TRP A 173 -49.28 62.66 -30.30
CA TRP A 173 -48.41 62.18 -29.22
C TRP A 173 -48.90 60.85 -28.63
N LEU A 174 -50.20 60.64 -28.49
CA LEU A 174 -50.76 59.37 -28.06
C LEU A 174 -50.45 58.24 -29.05
N GLY A 175 -50.53 58.52 -30.36
CA GLY A 175 -50.17 57.55 -31.40
C GLY A 175 -48.67 57.21 -31.40
N GLU A 176 -47.81 58.23 -31.23
CA GLU A 176 -46.36 58.05 -31.08
C GLU A 176 -46.03 57.21 -29.84
N ALA A 177 -46.59 57.56 -28.67
CA ALA A 177 -46.40 56.81 -27.44
C ALA A 177 -46.93 55.36 -27.54
N GLN A 178 -48.04 55.14 -28.25
CA GLN A 178 -48.55 53.80 -28.51
C GLN A 178 -47.60 52.99 -29.39
N ALA A 179 -47.05 53.58 -30.46
CA ALA A 179 -46.08 52.91 -31.32
C ALA A 179 -44.78 52.58 -30.57
N GLU A 180 -44.30 53.47 -29.71
CA GLU A 180 -43.15 53.22 -28.84
C GLU A 180 -43.40 52.07 -27.85
N LEU A 181 -44.59 51.99 -27.26
CA LEU A 181 -44.99 50.89 -26.38
C LEU A 181 -45.05 49.56 -27.13
N GLU A 182 -45.61 49.53 -28.34
CA GLU A 182 -45.66 48.34 -29.18
C GLU A 182 -44.25 47.87 -29.58
N ALA A 183 -43.35 48.80 -29.93
CA ALA A 183 -41.95 48.49 -30.21
C ALA A 183 -41.21 47.95 -28.98
N ALA A 184 -41.39 48.56 -27.81
CA ALA A 184 -40.81 48.09 -26.55
C ALA A 184 -41.33 46.70 -26.16
N ASN A 185 -42.62 46.42 -26.37
CA ASN A 185 -43.21 45.11 -26.14
C ASN A 185 -42.64 44.05 -27.10
N ALA A 186 -42.51 44.36 -28.38
CA ALA A 186 -41.90 43.45 -29.36
C ALA A 186 -40.44 43.12 -29.00
N GLU A 187 -39.68 44.12 -28.55
CA GLU A 187 -38.30 43.92 -28.08
C GLU A 187 -38.25 43.09 -26.79
N ALA A 188 -39.18 43.31 -25.86
CA ALA A 188 -39.29 42.51 -24.64
C ALA A 188 -39.58 41.02 -24.96
N GLU A 189 -40.49 40.74 -25.89
CA GLU A 189 -40.76 39.37 -26.35
C GLU A 189 -39.55 38.74 -27.05
N ARG A 190 -38.84 39.51 -27.89
CA ARG A 190 -37.60 39.06 -28.53
C ARG A 190 -36.53 38.68 -27.49
N LEU A 191 -36.36 39.50 -26.45
CA LEU A 191 -35.42 39.23 -25.36
C LEU A 191 -35.87 38.03 -24.50
N ARG A 192 -37.17 37.86 -24.26
CA ARG A 192 -37.71 36.67 -23.57
C ARG A 192 -37.43 35.39 -24.36
N ALA A 193 -37.61 35.39 -25.67
CA ALA A 193 -37.29 34.25 -26.52
C ALA A 193 -35.78 33.93 -26.48
N ALA A 194 -34.93 34.95 -26.64
CA ALA A 194 -33.47 34.78 -26.56
C ALA A 194 -33.02 34.25 -25.19
N LEU A 195 -33.65 34.68 -24.09
CA LEU A 195 -33.39 34.14 -22.76
C LEU A 195 -33.80 32.66 -22.65
N ALA A 196 -34.98 32.30 -23.17
CA ALA A 196 -35.45 30.92 -23.15
C ALA A 196 -34.52 29.98 -23.96
N ASP A 197 -34.00 30.45 -25.10
CA ASP A 197 -33.01 29.72 -25.90
C ASP A 197 -31.69 29.55 -25.13
N ALA A 198 -31.17 30.63 -24.54
CA ALA A 198 -29.95 30.57 -23.72
C ALA A 198 -30.10 29.65 -22.49
N GLU A 199 -31.27 29.64 -21.84
CA GLU A 199 -31.57 28.71 -20.75
C GLU A 199 -31.64 27.26 -21.24
N ALA A 200 -32.13 27.01 -22.45
CA ALA A 200 -32.15 25.69 -23.05
C ALA A 200 -30.73 25.19 -23.40
N GLU A 201 -29.88 26.05 -23.93
CA GLU A 201 -28.47 25.76 -24.15
C GLU A 201 -27.74 25.47 -22.83
N LEU A 202 -27.97 26.27 -21.79
CA LEU A 202 -27.40 26.03 -20.47
C LEU A 202 -27.83 24.68 -19.90
N ARG A 203 -29.12 24.33 -20.04
CA ARG A 203 -29.64 23.01 -19.64
C ARG A 203 -28.96 21.89 -20.41
N ALA A 204 -28.80 22.02 -21.72
CA ALA A 204 -28.11 21.02 -22.55
C ALA A 204 -26.64 20.84 -22.14
N VAL A 205 -25.90 21.94 -21.96
CA VAL A 205 -24.50 21.91 -21.50
C VAL A 205 -24.39 21.31 -20.10
N SER A 206 -25.33 21.58 -19.19
CA SER A 206 -25.33 20.97 -17.87
C SER A 206 -25.54 19.46 -17.91
N ALA A 207 -26.42 18.97 -18.77
CA ALA A 207 -26.66 17.54 -18.97
C ALA A 207 -25.43 16.85 -19.60
N GLU A 208 -24.78 17.52 -20.55
CA GLU A 208 -23.53 17.07 -21.17
C GLU A 208 -22.41 16.93 -20.13
N ARG A 209 -22.22 17.96 -19.28
CA ARG A 209 -21.27 17.93 -18.16
C ARG A 209 -21.53 16.74 -17.23
N ASP A 210 -22.79 16.52 -16.86
CA ASP A 210 -23.15 15.45 -15.94
C ASP A 210 -22.92 14.08 -16.58
N ARG A 211 -23.16 13.93 -17.89
CA ARG A 211 -22.82 12.71 -18.63
C ARG A 211 -21.30 12.46 -18.66
N CYS A 212 -20.50 13.46 -19.03
CA CYS A 212 -19.04 13.34 -19.02
C CYS A 212 -18.50 13.02 -17.62
N ARG A 213 -19.11 13.56 -16.56
CA ARG A 213 -18.75 13.23 -15.18
C ARG A 213 -19.01 11.76 -14.87
N LEU A 214 -20.18 11.24 -15.24
CA LEU A 214 -20.51 9.82 -15.04
C LEU A 214 -19.55 8.91 -15.82
N GLU A 215 -19.26 9.24 -17.08
CA GLU A 215 -18.28 8.50 -17.90
C GLU A 215 -16.88 8.51 -17.26
N ALA A 216 -16.45 9.62 -16.68
CA ALA A 216 -15.19 9.73 -15.95
C ALA A 216 -15.20 8.87 -14.67
N ASP A 217 -16.28 8.92 -13.88
CA ASP A 217 -16.44 8.11 -12.66
C ASP A 217 -16.43 6.61 -12.98
N GLU A 218 -17.10 6.19 -14.06
CA GLU A 218 -17.07 4.81 -14.57
C GLU A 218 -15.67 4.37 -15.01
N CYS A 219 -14.94 5.26 -15.71
CA CYS A 219 -13.56 4.99 -16.10
C CYS A 219 -12.65 4.82 -14.88
N VAL A 220 -12.79 5.68 -13.87
CA VAL A 220 -12.04 5.58 -12.60
C VAL A 220 -12.36 4.27 -11.88
N ALA A 221 -13.64 3.90 -11.80
CA ALA A 221 -14.06 2.63 -11.19
C ALA A 221 -13.47 1.42 -11.95
N ALA A 222 -13.57 1.40 -13.28
CA ALA A 222 -13.04 0.32 -14.11
C ALA A 222 -11.52 0.19 -14.02
N TRP A 223 -10.78 1.31 -13.90
CA TRP A 223 -9.34 1.29 -13.66
C TRP A 223 -9.00 0.82 -12.24
N GLY A 224 -9.75 1.27 -11.23
CA GLY A 224 -9.61 0.80 -9.86
C GLY A 224 -9.85 -0.72 -9.75
N ASP A 225 -10.80 -1.27 -10.50
CA ASP A 225 -11.05 -2.72 -10.54
C ASP A 225 -9.88 -3.49 -11.16
N LYS A 226 -9.32 -2.99 -12.26
CA LYS A 226 -8.13 -3.58 -12.90
C LYS A 226 -6.90 -3.51 -11.98
N GLU A 227 -6.68 -2.38 -11.32
CA GLU A 227 -5.59 -2.19 -10.37
C GLU A 227 -5.69 -3.19 -9.22
N ARG A 228 -6.87 -3.38 -8.63
CA ARG A 228 -7.08 -4.37 -7.57
C ARG A 228 -6.69 -5.79 -8.04
N VAL A 229 -7.10 -6.19 -9.23
CA VAL A 229 -6.74 -7.51 -9.79
C VAL A 229 -5.22 -7.63 -9.99
N PHE A 230 -4.55 -6.58 -10.45
CA PHE A 230 -3.08 -6.60 -10.60
C PHE A 230 -2.39 -6.71 -9.24
N LEU A 231 -2.82 -5.95 -8.24
CA LEU A 231 -2.28 -6.02 -6.88
C LEU A 231 -2.49 -7.40 -6.26
N ASP A 232 -3.63 -8.04 -6.50
CA ASP A 232 -3.89 -9.41 -6.04
C ASP A 232 -2.95 -10.42 -6.73
N CYS A 233 -2.68 -10.26 -8.02
CA CYS A 233 -1.72 -11.10 -8.75
C CYS A 233 -0.29 -10.92 -8.22
N VAL A 234 0.12 -9.68 -7.95
CA VAL A 234 1.42 -9.36 -7.37
C VAL A 234 1.54 -10.02 -5.99
N ARG A 235 0.54 -9.82 -5.11
CA ARG A 235 0.51 -10.42 -3.77
C ARG A 235 0.60 -11.95 -3.83
N ALA A 236 -0.18 -12.59 -4.71
CA ALA A 236 -0.12 -14.04 -4.88
C ALA A 236 1.29 -14.50 -5.32
N SER A 237 1.93 -13.76 -6.25
CA SER A 237 3.29 -14.08 -6.67
C SER A 237 4.34 -13.87 -5.57
N GLU A 238 4.19 -12.85 -4.74
CA GLU A 238 5.05 -12.61 -3.57
C GLU A 238 4.89 -13.71 -2.54
N GLU A 239 3.66 -14.17 -2.27
CA GLU A 239 3.38 -15.30 -1.41
C GLU A 239 4.01 -16.60 -1.96
N ASP A 240 3.95 -16.84 -3.26
CA ASP A 240 4.60 -17.98 -3.92
C ASP A 240 6.12 -17.94 -3.74
N VAL A 241 6.75 -16.78 -3.96
CA VAL A 241 8.19 -16.56 -3.74
C VAL A 241 8.55 -16.81 -2.27
N ASN A 242 7.73 -16.32 -1.34
CA ASN A 242 7.96 -16.54 0.08
C ASN A 242 7.84 -18.02 0.46
N ARG A 243 6.89 -18.77 -0.11
CA ARG A 243 6.80 -20.22 0.08
C ARG A 243 8.04 -20.94 -0.47
N ALA A 244 8.49 -20.60 -1.68
CA ALA A 244 9.70 -21.16 -2.26
C ALA A 244 10.94 -20.86 -1.42
N ARG A 245 11.07 -19.65 -0.86
CA ARG A 245 12.15 -19.29 0.07
C ARG A 245 12.13 -20.14 1.33
N GLN A 246 10.97 -20.32 1.95
CA GLN A 246 10.83 -21.15 3.15
C GLN A 246 11.19 -22.62 2.87
N GLU A 247 10.77 -23.17 1.73
CA GLU A 247 11.16 -24.52 1.31
C GLU A 247 12.66 -24.63 1.05
N ASN A 248 13.28 -23.63 0.43
CA ASN A 248 14.72 -23.59 0.22
C ASN A 248 15.49 -23.60 1.55
N THR A 249 15.06 -22.79 2.54
CA THR A 249 15.64 -22.79 3.89
C THR A 249 15.55 -24.18 4.53
N LYS A 250 14.39 -24.84 4.47
CA LYS A 250 14.21 -26.21 4.99
C LYS A 250 15.12 -27.23 4.29
N LEU A 251 15.28 -27.12 2.97
CA LEU A 251 16.18 -27.98 2.20
C LEU A 251 17.65 -27.74 2.56
N VAL A 252 18.05 -26.48 2.75
CA VAL A 252 19.41 -26.13 3.19
C VAL A 252 19.70 -26.70 4.58
N GLU A 253 18.76 -26.57 5.53
CA GLU A 253 18.86 -27.16 6.86
C GLU A 253 18.97 -28.70 6.79
N SER A 254 18.11 -29.36 6.01
CA SER A 254 18.17 -30.80 5.78
C SER A 254 19.52 -31.24 5.20
N ARG A 255 20.04 -30.51 4.19
CA ARG A 255 21.37 -30.75 3.60
C ARG A 255 22.49 -30.54 4.62
N ARG A 256 22.35 -29.59 5.55
CA ARG A 256 23.29 -29.41 6.65
C ARG A 256 23.29 -30.61 7.59
N VAL A 257 22.13 -31.06 8.05
CA VAL A 257 22.00 -32.24 8.93
C VAL A 257 22.62 -33.49 8.27
N ILE A 258 22.37 -33.72 6.98
CA ILE A 258 22.97 -34.85 6.25
C ILE A 258 24.50 -34.72 6.17
N ARG A 259 25.05 -33.51 5.99
CA ARG A 259 26.50 -33.30 6.01
C ARG A 259 27.10 -33.57 7.38
N ASP A 260 26.44 -33.10 8.45
CA ASP A 260 26.87 -33.29 9.83
C ASP A 260 26.86 -34.79 10.20
N GLU A 261 25.81 -35.52 9.82
CA GLU A 261 25.75 -36.98 10.04
C GLU A 261 26.80 -37.73 9.21
N ASN A 262 27.03 -37.34 7.96
CA ASN A 262 28.12 -37.92 7.17
C ASN A 262 29.51 -37.66 7.79
N ALA A 263 29.73 -36.49 8.40
CA ALA A 263 30.96 -36.20 9.14
C ALA A 263 31.10 -37.12 10.35
N ARG A 264 30.02 -37.26 11.14
CA ARG A 264 29.95 -38.19 12.28
C ARG A 264 30.23 -39.63 11.87
N LEU A 265 29.61 -40.12 10.79
CA LEU A 265 29.84 -41.47 10.28
C LEU A 265 31.30 -41.70 9.83
N ARG A 266 31.92 -40.70 9.19
CA ARG A 266 33.35 -40.77 8.84
C ARG A 266 34.23 -40.86 10.08
N ASP A 267 33.91 -40.13 11.14
CA ASP A 267 34.70 -40.17 12.37
C ASP A 267 34.53 -41.50 13.11
N ILE A 268 33.31 -42.06 13.15
CA ILE A 268 33.08 -43.43 13.65
C ILE A 268 33.88 -44.45 12.82
N LEU A 269 33.91 -44.31 11.49
CA LEU A 269 34.68 -45.22 10.64
C LEU A 269 36.20 -45.10 10.89
N LYS A 270 36.72 -43.87 11.03
CA LYS A 270 38.13 -43.66 11.41
C LYS A 270 38.45 -44.31 12.74
N GLN A 271 37.57 -44.16 13.73
CA GLN A 271 37.73 -44.80 15.04
C GLN A 271 37.73 -46.33 14.91
N ALA A 272 36.78 -46.92 14.18
CA ALA A 272 36.73 -48.36 13.96
C ALA A 272 37.98 -48.90 13.24
N VAL A 273 38.53 -48.14 12.29
CA VAL A 273 39.80 -48.49 11.62
C VAL A 273 40.98 -48.42 12.60
N ALA A 274 41.05 -47.39 13.43
CA ALA A 274 42.08 -47.29 14.47
C ALA A 274 42.00 -48.46 15.46
N GLU A 275 40.80 -48.80 15.95
CA GLU A 275 40.56 -49.95 16.82
C GLU A 275 40.93 -51.27 16.14
N ALA A 276 40.58 -51.46 14.86
CA ALA A 276 40.96 -52.64 14.09
C ALA A 276 42.48 -52.78 13.93
N ASN A 277 43.20 -51.65 13.72
CA ASN A 277 44.66 -51.65 13.66
C ASN A 277 45.27 -52.05 15.02
N VAL A 278 44.77 -51.52 16.15
CA VAL A 278 45.22 -51.92 17.49
C VAL A 278 45.02 -53.43 17.74
N VAL A 279 43.88 -53.99 17.31
CA VAL A 279 43.62 -55.44 17.41
C VAL A 279 44.57 -56.23 16.51
N LYS A 280 44.83 -55.75 15.29
CA LYS A 280 45.79 -56.36 14.37
C LYS A 280 47.19 -56.41 14.98
N ASP A 281 47.68 -55.29 15.52
CA ASP A 281 48.99 -55.19 16.16
C ASP A 281 49.08 -56.13 17.39
N SER A 282 48.01 -56.20 18.19
CA SER A 282 47.90 -57.12 19.32
C SER A 282 47.95 -58.59 18.89
N LEU A 283 47.31 -58.93 17.75
CA LEU A 283 47.35 -60.27 17.18
C LEU A 283 48.74 -60.61 16.62
N GLU A 284 49.43 -59.65 16.01
CA GLU A 284 50.82 -59.82 15.55
C GLU A 284 51.77 -60.09 16.71
N LEU A 285 51.64 -59.36 17.83
CA LEU A 285 52.37 -59.64 19.07
C LEU A 285 52.07 -61.04 19.61
N ALA A 286 50.80 -61.45 19.64
CA ALA A 286 50.41 -62.79 20.10
C ALA A 286 50.92 -63.91 19.18
N ARG A 287 51.01 -63.67 17.86
CA ARG A 287 51.63 -64.61 16.91
C ARG A 287 53.14 -64.71 17.10
N ALA A 288 53.81 -63.58 17.28
CA ALA A 288 55.25 -63.53 17.55
C ALA A 288 55.59 -64.28 18.85
N GLU A 289 54.83 -64.09 19.92
CA GLU A 289 55.05 -64.82 21.17
C GLU A 289 54.73 -66.31 21.02
N ASN A 290 53.69 -66.70 20.28
CA ASN A 290 53.43 -68.12 19.98
C ASN A 290 54.58 -68.77 19.20
N ALA A 291 55.15 -68.07 18.21
CA ALA A 291 56.32 -68.56 17.49
C ALA A 291 57.50 -68.76 18.45
N ARG A 292 57.78 -67.77 19.31
CA ARG A 292 58.83 -67.84 20.34
C ARG A 292 58.62 -69.01 21.31
N LEU A 293 57.39 -69.25 21.74
CA LEU A 293 57.05 -70.37 22.62
C LEU A 293 57.20 -71.72 21.91
N ASN A 294 56.83 -71.83 20.62
CA ASN A 294 57.04 -73.05 19.84
C ASN A 294 58.54 -73.36 19.65
N ASP A 295 59.36 -72.34 19.35
CA ASP A 295 60.81 -72.50 19.24
C ASP A 295 61.39 -73.01 20.58
N ALA A 296 60.97 -72.40 21.69
CA ALA A 296 61.36 -72.84 23.03
C ALA A 296 60.93 -74.28 23.34
N VAL A 297 59.74 -74.70 22.88
CA VAL A 297 59.28 -76.09 23.00
C VAL A 297 60.16 -77.03 22.16
N ALA A 298 60.47 -76.68 20.91
CA ALA A 298 61.33 -77.46 20.03
C ALA A 298 62.74 -77.64 20.62
N ASP A 299 63.32 -76.58 21.19
CA ASP A 299 64.59 -76.64 21.90
C ASP A 299 64.54 -77.61 23.09
N LYS A 300 63.45 -77.58 23.88
CA LYS A 300 63.25 -78.51 25.01
C LYS A 300 63.04 -79.95 24.53
N GLU A 301 62.31 -80.16 23.43
CA GLU A 301 62.16 -81.48 22.83
C GLU A 301 63.49 -82.03 22.33
N SER A 302 64.31 -81.21 21.68
CA SER A 302 65.66 -81.58 21.26
C SER A 302 66.54 -81.95 22.46
N ALA A 303 66.56 -81.11 23.51
CA ALA A 303 67.30 -81.40 24.74
C ALA A 303 66.84 -82.71 25.42
N LEU A 304 65.51 -82.96 25.45
CA LEU A 304 64.96 -84.22 25.97
C LEU A 304 65.36 -85.42 25.10
N GLN A 305 65.39 -85.28 23.78
CA GLN A 305 65.86 -86.34 22.87
C GLN A 305 67.35 -86.64 23.11
N SER A 306 68.19 -85.62 23.25
CA SER A 306 69.61 -85.80 23.62
C SER A 306 69.74 -86.53 24.96
N LEU A 307 69.01 -86.11 25.99
CA LEU A 307 69.02 -86.78 27.29
C LEU A 307 68.57 -88.24 27.21
N ARG A 308 67.58 -88.55 26.36
CA ARG A 308 67.16 -89.95 26.11
C ARG A 308 68.27 -90.77 25.44
N GLN A 309 68.97 -90.20 24.47
CA GLN A 309 70.10 -90.87 23.80
C GLN A 309 71.27 -91.10 24.77
N GLU A 310 71.58 -90.11 25.60
CA GLU A 310 72.57 -90.23 26.68
C GLU A 310 72.15 -91.31 27.68
N TYR A 311 70.88 -91.34 28.11
CA TYR A 311 70.34 -92.37 29.00
C TYR A 311 70.47 -93.77 28.41
N GLU A 312 70.08 -93.98 27.14
CA GLU A 312 70.25 -95.28 26.48
C GLU A 312 71.74 -95.65 26.34
N SER A 313 72.63 -94.69 26.08
CA SER A 313 74.08 -94.92 26.05
C SER A 313 74.61 -95.33 27.43
N ILE A 314 74.15 -94.64 28.48
CA ILE A 314 74.47 -94.99 29.87
C ILE A 314 73.96 -96.39 30.19
N LYS A 315 72.72 -96.73 29.84
CA LYS A 315 72.13 -98.05 30.07
C LYS A 315 72.87 -99.17 29.32
N VAL A 316 73.31 -98.93 28.08
CA VAL A 316 74.16 -99.87 27.34
C VAL A 316 75.53 -100.03 28.01
N SER A 317 76.17 -98.93 28.42
CA SER A 317 77.46 -98.98 29.12
C SER A 317 77.36 -99.58 30.52
N GLU A 318 76.25 -99.37 31.23
CA GLU A 318 75.91 -100.03 32.49
C GLU A 318 75.73 -101.54 32.26
N ALA A 319 74.95 -101.96 31.27
CA ALA A 319 74.78 -103.36 30.92
C ALA A 319 76.12 -104.02 30.53
N ALA A 320 76.98 -103.30 29.81
CA ALA A 320 78.33 -103.75 29.47
C ALA A 320 79.20 -103.91 30.73
N ALA A 321 79.21 -102.90 31.62
CA ALA A 321 79.93 -102.96 32.89
C ALA A 321 79.41 -104.09 33.80
N GLN A 322 78.08 -104.30 33.87
CA GLN A 322 77.45 -105.43 34.56
C GLN A 322 77.86 -106.76 33.93
N GLY A 323 77.97 -106.84 32.60
CA GLY A 323 78.49 -108.00 31.87
C GLY A 323 79.94 -108.32 32.25
N SER A 324 80.83 -107.32 32.21
CA SER A 324 82.22 -107.46 32.66
C SER A 324 82.33 -107.86 34.13
N LEU A 325 81.49 -107.30 35.02
CA LEU A 325 81.42 -107.72 36.43
C LEU A 325 80.98 -109.19 36.57
N LYS A 326 80.00 -109.64 35.78
CA LYS A 326 79.59 -111.06 35.75
C LYS A 326 80.68 -111.98 35.22
N GLU A 327 81.43 -111.57 34.20
CA GLU A 327 82.58 -112.30 33.66
C GLU A 327 83.70 -112.39 34.69
N LEU A 328 84.06 -111.27 35.35
CA LEU A 328 85.02 -111.27 36.45
C LEU A 328 84.57 -112.15 37.61
N ASN A 329 83.28 -112.10 37.99
CA ASN A 329 82.72 -113.01 38.99
C ASN A 329 82.77 -114.48 38.54
N SER A 330 82.57 -114.76 37.24
CA SER A 330 82.67 -116.11 36.68
C SER A 330 84.11 -116.59 36.60
N LEU A 331 85.06 -115.70 36.30
CA LEU A 331 86.50 -115.97 36.38
C LEU A 331 86.94 -116.17 37.81
N LEU A 332 86.40 -115.42 38.77
CA LEU A 332 86.60 -115.65 40.20
C LEU A 332 86.05 -117.02 40.60
N ALA A 333 84.81 -117.35 40.18
CA ALA A 333 84.19 -118.66 40.38
C ALA A 333 84.97 -119.82 39.72
N ALA A 334 85.49 -119.63 38.51
CA ALA A 334 86.32 -120.58 37.77
C ALA A 334 87.73 -120.71 38.37
N THR A 335 88.31 -119.63 38.88
CA THR A 335 89.57 -119.64 39.64
C THR A 335 89.38 -120.37 40.99
N THR A 336 88.20 -120.25 41.61
CA THR A 336 87.81 -121.10 42.76
C THR A 336 87.39 -122.53 42.40
N THR A 337 87.32 -122.91 41.10
CA THR A 337 87.07 -124.30 40.66
C THR A 337 88.39 -125.02 40.31
N THR A 338 89.48 -124.66 41.01
CA THR A 338 90.60 -125.55 41.33
C THR A 338 90.73 -125.53 42.86
N ALA A 339 90.37 -126.65 43.49
CA ALA A 339 90.44 -126.96 44.92
C ALA A 339 89.21 -126.65 45.83
N CYS A 340 88.56 -127.78 46.18
CA CYS A 340 87.96 -128.15 47.48
C CYS A 340 86.56 -127.69 47.91
N SER A 341 85.89 -128.67 48.52
CA SER A 341 84.49 -128.75 48.91
C SER A 341 84.25 -128.39 50.39
N THR A 342 83.11 -127.70 50.67
CA THR A 342 82.13 -127.83 51.80
C THR A 342 82.56 -127.72 53.29
N PRO A 343 81.65 -127.49 54.29
CA PRO A 343 80.32 -126.83 54.34
C PRO A 343 80.05 -125.89 55.59
N ALA A 344 78.79 -125.40 55.72
CA ALA A 344 78.05 -124.92 56.94
C ALA A 344 78.32 -123.49 57.47
N SER A 345 77.44 -122.75 58.16
CA SER A 345 75.98 -122.68 58.41
C SER A 345 75.74 -121.52 59.41
N ALA A 346 74.74 -120.64 59.19
CA ALA A 346 73.97 -119.78 60.15
C ALA A 346 73.49 -118.50 59.40
N LYS A 347 72.21 -118.26 59.05
CA LYS A 347 70.95 -118.11 59.82
C LYS A 347 70.76 -116.73 60.47
N THR A 348 70.02 -115.86 59.77
CA THR A 348 68.98 -114.88 60.23
C THR A 348 68.35 -114.29 58.96
N ALA A 349 67.10 -114.61 58.57
CA ALA A 349 65.81 -114.13 59.11
C ALA A 349 65.46 -112.67 58.69
N PRO A 350 64.17 -112.34 58.49
CA PRO A 350 63.68 -111.62 57.30
C PRO A 350 63.17 -110.18 57.57
N ALA A 351 62.93 -109.44 56.47
CA ALA A 351 61.99 -108.30 56.21
C ALA A 351 61.59 -107.31 57.33
N PRO A 352 61.33 -106.03 56.98
CA PRO A 352 59.98 -105.62 56.57
C PRO A 352 60.05 -104.66 55.36
N ASP A 353 59.11 -104.57 54.41
CA ASP A 353 57.67 -104.30 54.46
C ASP A 353 57.21 -103.16 55.39
N TYR A 354 57.31 -101.94 54.88
CA TYR A 354 56.35 -100.85 55.08
C TYR A 354 56.23 -100.19 53.70
N GLY A 355 55.11 -100.16 52.98
CA GLY A 355 53.73 -100.33 53.42
C GLY A 355 53.13 -98.99 53.80
N PHE A 356 52.19 -98.53 52.96
CA PHE A 356 51.12 -97.53 53.25
C PHE A 356 51.56 -96.05 53.47
N ASP A 357 50.89 -95.01 52.98
CA ASP A 357 49.46 -94.95 52.66
C ASP A 357 49.03 -93.83 51.69
N GLN A 358 48.16 -94.25 50.76
CA GLN A 358 46.93 -93.64 50.25
C GLN A 358 46.72 -92.12 50.32
N ARG A 359 46.45 -91.52 49.16
CA ARG A 359 45.07 -91.45 48.62
C ARG A 359 45.06 -91.04 47.15
N LEU A 360 44.75 -92.01 46.28
CA LEU A 360 43.75 -91.73 45.24
C LEU A 360 42.36 -91.73 45.91
N PRO A 361 41.35 -91.10 45.29
CA PRO A 361 40.53 -91.92 44.44
C PRO A 361 40.48 -91.40 43.00
N ASN A 362 40.74 -92.37 42.12
CA ASN A 362 40.23 -92.51 40.77
C ASN A 362 38.70 -92.58 40.79
N GLY A 363 38.04 -92.20 39.69
CA GLY A 363 36.64 -92.55 39.43
C GLY A 363 35.86 -91.42 38.76
N MET A 364 36.19 -91.02 37.53
CA MET A 364 35.71 -91.64 36.27
C MET A 364 34.35 -91.09 35.82
N GLY A 365 34.36 -90.51 34.61
CA GLY A 365 33.19 -90.03 33.86
C GLY A 365 33.56 -88.82 33.00
N SER A 366 34.13 -89.02 31.81
CA SER A 366 33.39 -88.85 30.53
C SER A 366 32.67 -87.49 30.47
N LYS A 367 33.12 -86.49 29.69
CA LYS A 367 32.97 -86.43 28.22
C LYS A 367 33.83 -85.29 27.63
N ASN A 368 34.34 -85.54 26.42
CA ASN A 368 34.81 -84.67 25.33
C ASN A 368 34.61 -83.14 25.42
N GLY A 369 35.60 -82.38 24.89
CA GLY A 369 35.31 -81.15 24.12
C GLY A 369 36.21 -79.95 24.39
N THR A 370 37.13 -79.70 23.45
CA THR A 370 37.97 -78.52 23.22
C THR A 370 37.22 -77.17 23.32
N PRO A 371 37.89 -76.06 23.70
CA PRO A 371 37.24 -74.76 23.83
C PRO A 371 37.11 -74.07 22.46
N GLN A 372 35.97 -73.42 22.22
CA GLN A 372 35.78 -72.53 21.08
C GLN A 372 35.17 -71.20 21.50
N SER A 373 35.88 -70.14 21.12
CA SER A 373 35.28 -68.88 20.76
C SER A 373 34.42 -69.04 19.50
N ALA A 374 33.22 -68.45 19.50
CA ALA A 374 32.51 -67.88 18.33
C ALA A 374 31.27 -67.16 18.90
N SER A 375 31.01 -65.87 18.63
CA SER A 375 30.52 -65.32 17.35
C SER A 375 29.27 -66.03 16.82
N GLN A 376 28.13 -65.34 16.83
CA GLN A 376 27.09 -65.21 15.78
C GLN A 376 25.98 -64.28 16.32
N ARG A 377 25.61 -63.16 15.70
CA ARG A 377 24.97 -62.86 14.39
C ARG A 377 23.43 -62.89 14.44
N TRP A 378 22.84 -61.68 14.47
CA TRP A 378 21.62 -61.14 13.84
C TRP A 378 20.36 -62.02 13.63
N MET A 379 19.19 -61.52 14.10
CA MET A 379 18.05 -61.13 13.25
C MET A 379 17.06 -60.21 13.99
N ALA A 380 16.29 -59.46 13.20
CA ALA A 380 15.55 -58.25 13.50
C ALA A 380 14.13 -58.44 14.07
N ASP A 381 13.64 -57.46 14.82
CA ASP A 381 12.35 -56.81 14.50
C ASP A 381 12.18 -55.42 15.15
N LYS A 382 11.34 -54.61 14.50
CA LYS A 382 11.16 -53.13 14.53
C LYS A 382 10.94 -52.45 15.90
N PRO A 383 11.26 -51.13 16.00
CA PRO A 383 10.79 -50.28 17.09
C PRO A 383 9.39 -49.70 16.80
N ARG A 384 8.52 -49.70 17.82
CA ARG A 384 7.30 -48.89 17.89
C ARG A 384 7.58 -47.67 18.77
N THR A 385 7.10 -46.52 18.33
CA THR A 385 7.26 -45.17 18.89
C THR A 385 6.67 -44.99 20.31
N PRO A 386 6.98 -43.86 20.99
CA PRO A 386 7.16 -43.82 22.45
C PRO A 386 5.94 -43.31 23.21
N SER A 387 5.85 -43.65 24.50
CA SER A 387 4.91 -43.04 25.44
C SER A 387 5.62 -42.50 26.68
N ARG A 388 5.82 -41.18 26.64
CA ARG A 388 5.40 -40.17 27.62
C ARG A 388 5.78 -40.30 29.11
N ARG A 389 6.32 -39.14 29.57
CA ARG A 389 6.25 -38.49 30.90
C ARG A 389 7.23 -39.02 31.95
N ARG A 390 7.92 -38.17 32.71
CA ARG A 390 7.62 -36.79 33.16
C ARG A 390 8.91 -36.18 33.72
N TYR A 391 9.16 -34.89 33.49
CA TYR A 391 9.52 -33.91 34.54
C TYR A 391 9.16 -32.51 34.03
N SER A 392 8.42 -31.78 34.85
CA SER A 392 8.11 -30.35 34.72
C SER A 392 8.96 -29.59 35.73
N ILE A 393 9.41 -28.39 35.36
CA ILE A 393 9.36 -27.12 36.12
C ILE A 393 10.48 -26.19 35.62
N GLY A 394 10.09 -24.99 35.19
CA GLY A 394 10.98 -23.90 34.77
C GLY A 394 10.30 -22.96 33.76
N GLU A 395 9.39 -22.10 34.24
CA GLU A 395 8.80 -20.98 33.46
C GLU A 395 9.87 -19.94 33.05
N PRO A 396 9.79 -19.35 31.84
CA PRO A 396 10.52 -18.14 31.51
C PRO A 396 9.65 -16.89 31.64
N GLY A 397 10.28 -15.84 32.18
CA GLY A 397 9.71 -14.53 32.43
C GLY A 397 9.26 -13.76 31.18
N LYS A 398 8.35 -12.84 31.46
CA LYS A 398 7.54 -12.04 30.53
C LYS A 398 8.38 -11.09 29.67
N LEU A 399 8.09 -11.09 28.37
CA LEU A 399 8.38 -10.02 27.43
C LEU A 399 7.68 -8.74 27.89
N LYS A 400 8.43 -7.63 27.99
CA LYS A 400 7.94 -6.30 28.35
C LYS A 400 8.08 -5.39 27.14
N THR A 401 7.07 -5.39 26.28
CA THR A 401 6.84 -4.35 25.28
C THR A 401 5.56 -3.62 25.69
N GLY A 402 5.68 -2.33 25.99
CA GLY A 402 4.57 -1.53 26.50
C GLY A 402 5.02 -0.10 26.77
N LEU A 403 5.19 0.67 25.68
CA LEU A 403 5.15 2.12 25.70
C LEU A 403 3.73 2.55 26.04
N SER A 404 3.55 3.16 27.21
CA SER A 404 2.35 3.92 27.57
C SER A 404 2.73 4.93 28.66
N GLN A 405 3.33 6.05 28.25
CA GLN A 405 3.19 7.29 29.01
C GLN A 405 1.96 8.02 28.45
N SER A 406 0.84 7.76 29.12
CA SER A 406 -0.35 8.60 29.03
C SER A 406 -0.06 9.91 29.76
N ALA A 407 0.33 10.94 29.00
CA ALA A 407 0.25 12.32 29.48
C ALA A 407 -1.17 12.83 29.23
N ARG A 408 -1.99 12.70 30.27
CA ARG A 408 -2.95 13.71 30.77
C ARG A 408 -3.24 14.86 29.78
N MET A 409 -4.31 14.72 28.98
CA MET A 409 -4.99 15.86 28.35
C MET A 409 -6.27 16.13 29.13
N GLY A 410 -6.20 17.14 30.00
CA GLY A 410 -7.36 17.74 30.62
C GLY A 410 -8.14 18.55 29.58
N ASN A 411 -9.41 18.17 29.43
CA ASN A 411 -10.58 19.02 29.17
C ASN A 411 -10.35 20.35 28.41
N LEU A 412 -10.47 20.33 27.08
CA LEU A 412 -10.68 21.54 26.25
C LEU A 412 -11.69 21.26 25.12
N ASN A 413 -12.48 22.28 24.80
CA ASN A 413 -13.74 22.27 24.03
C ASN A 413 -13.54 21.93 22.53
N PRO A 414 -14.54 21.37 21.80
CA PRO A 414 -14.38 20.83 20.45
C PRO A 414 -13.99 21.79 19.32
N LYS A 415 -13.97 23.12 19.54
CA LYS A 415 -13.69 24.11 18.50
C LYS A 415 -12.20 24.39 18.29
N ASP A 416 -11.34 24.03 19.24
CA ASP A 416 -9.88 24.24 19.12
C ASP A 416 -9.14 23.05 18.47
N ARG A 417 -9.85 21.94 18.22
CA ARG A 417 -9.26 20.73 17.61
C ARG A 417 -9.00 20.86 16.11
N VAL A 418 -9.59 21.85 15.44
CA VAL A 418 -9.49 22.02 13.97
C VAL A 418 -8.31 22.88 13.53
N PHE A 419 -7.66 23.64 14.42
CA PHE A 419 -6.51 24.49 14.06
C PHE A 419 -5.14 23.84 14.30
N ALA A 420 -5.06 22.73 15.03
CA ALA A 420 -3.79 22.05 15.32
C ALA A 420 -3.33 21.03 14.25
N SER A 421 -4.15 20.74 13.23
CA SER A 421 -3.88 19.67 12.26
C SER A 421 -3.14 20.10 10.99
N LEU A 422 -2.67 21.36 10.87
CA LEU A 422 -2.03 21.86 9.64
C LEU A 422 -0.53 22.19 9.77
N SER A 423 0.07 22.08 10.96
CA SER A 423 1.51 22.35 11.13
C SER A 423 2.45 21.16 10.92
N ASN A 424 1.93 19.95 10.65
CA ASN A 424 2.74 18.72 10.62
C ASN A 424 3.18 18.27 9.22
N ILE A 425 2.94 19.04 8.16
CA ILE A 425 3.29 18.63 6.78
C ILE A 425 4.72 19.07 6.40
N ALA A 426 5.27 20.11 7.05
CA ALA A 426 6.62 20.58 6.77
C ALA A 426 7.72 19.64 7.30
N ASP A 427 7.49 18.97 8.44
CA ASP A 427 8.49 18.12 9.10
C ASP A 427 8.65 16.72 8.47
N LEU A 428 7.72 16.28 7.62
CA LEU A 428 7.81 14.99 6.92
C LEU A 428 8.74 15.02 5.69
N LYS A 429 8.97 16.21 5.09
CA LYS A 429 9.90 16.35 3.96
C LYS A 429 11.37 16.33 4.41
N SER A 430 11.67 16.91 5.57
CA SER A 430 13.05 16.97 6.08
C SER A 430 13.56 15.61 6.61
N ALA A 431 12.67 14.69 7.00
CA ALA A 431 13.04 13.35 7.45
C ALA A 431 13.27 12.35 6.31
N ALA A 432 12.75 12.62 5.10
CA ALA A 432 12.94 11.77 3.93
C ALA A 432 14.27 12.04 3.21
N ASP A 433 14.72 13.30 3.17
CA ASP A 433 16.04 13.66 2.59
C ASP A 433 17.21 13.18 3.46
N ALA A 434 17.04 13.06 4.79
CA ALA A 434 18.09 12.60 5.70
C ALA A 434 18.31 11.06 5.69
N ALA A 435 17.48 10.29 4.96
CA ALA A 435 17.55 8.82 4.95
C ALA A 435 18.16 8.24 3.66
N MET A 436 18.65 9.08 2.74
CA MET A 436 19.17 8.67 1.42
C MET A 436 20.68 8.92 1.25
N GLU A 437 21.40 9.41 2.27
CA GLU A 437 22.85 9.73 2.20
C GLU A 437 23.77 8.71 2.93
N ASP A 438 23.36 7.45 3.09
CA ASP A 438 24.17 6.47 3.88
C ASP A 438 24.26 5.08 3.24
N PHE A 439 24.47 5.02 1.91
CA PHE A 439 24.88 3.78 1.23
C PHE A 439 25.86 4.07 0.08
N ASP A 440 27.08 4.46 0.43
CA ASP A 440 28.24 4.31 -0.45
C ASP A 440 29.38 3.64 0.36
N ASP A 441 30.13 2.78 -0.32
CA ASP A 441 31.25 1.95 0.14
C ASP A 441 30.91 0.65 0.88
N GLU A 442 30.82 -0.47 0.13
CA GLU A 442 31.56 -1.72 0.39
C GLU A 442 31.10 -2.83 -0.59
N PHE A 443 31.71 -2.90 -1.78
CA PHE A 443 31.88 -4.20 -2.47
C PHE A 443 33.01 -4.12 -3.49
N ASP A 444 34.23 -4.27 -3.00
CA ASP A 444 35.37 -4.62 -3.83
C ASP A 444 35.68 -6.12 -3.64
N HIS A 445 35.99 -6.77 -4.76
CA HIS A 445 36.57 -8.12 -4.92
C HIS A 445 35.62 -9.33 -4.95
N VAL A 446 35.27 -9.77 -6.17
CA VAL A 446 35.41 -11.20 -6.53
C VAL A 446 35.96 -11.31 -7.95
N ASP A 447 37.08 -12.02 -8.02
CA ASP A 447 37.86 -12.39 -9.19
C ASP A 447 37.19 -13.52 -10.01
N GLU A 448 37.82 -13.86 -11.14
CA GLU A 448 37.92 -15.24 -11.65
C GLU A 448 36.84 -15.76 -12.63
N SER A 449 37.05 -15.44 -13.91
CA SER A 449 37.29 -16.42 -15.00
C SER A 449 36.15 -17.28 -15.63
N HIS A 450 36.35 -17.54 -16.93
CA HIS A 450 35.85 -18.64 -17.79
C HIS A 450 34.33 -18.72 -18.06
N TYR A 451 33.81 -18.45 -19.27
CA TYR A 451 34.18 -19.08 -20.55
C TYR A 451 33.94 -18.13 -21.74
N VAL A 452 34.93 -18.13 -22.64
CA VAL A 452 34.82 -17.72 -24.05
C VAL A 452 34.49 -18.99 -24.87
N ASP A 453 33.94 -18.79 -26.08
CA ASP A 453 33.72 -19.72 -27.21
C ASP A 453 32.23 -20.10 -27.40
N MET A 454 31.53 -19.70 -28.47
CA MET A 454 31.86 -19.90 -29.88
C MET A 454 31.20 -18.83 -30.78
N GLU A 455 31.98 -18.23 -31.69
CA GLU A 455 31.53 -17.31 -32.73
C GLU A 455 30.93 -18.03 -33.97
N ASP A 456 29.81 -17.47 -34.44
CA ASP A 456 29.47 -17.12 -35.82
C ASP A 456 29.40 -18.19 -36.94
N SER A 457 28.19 -18.48 -37.44
CA SER A 457 27.97 -18.68 -38.89
C SER A 457 26.51 -18.54 -39.34
N THR A 458 26.25 -17.37 -39.94
CA THR A 458 25.56 -17.13 -41.21
C THR A 458 24.09 -17.58 -41.47
N LYS A 459 23.24 -16.54 -41.58
CA LYS A 459 22.27 -16.22 -42.66
C LYS A 459 21.32 -17.34 -43.13
N HIS A 460 20.01 -17.17 -42.88
CA HIS A 460 18.95 -17.19 -43.92
C HIS A 460 17.57 -16.73 -43.39
N LYS A 461 17.04 -15.67 -44.04
CA LYS A 461 15.65 -15.46 -44.51
C LYS A 461 14.45 -15.75 -43.57
N LYS A 462 13.58 -14.71 -43.54
CA LYS A 462 12.12 -14.68 -43.29
C LYS A 462 11.67 -14.20 -41.90
N LYS A 463 11.07 -13.01 -41.92
CA LYS A 463 10.27 -12.40 -40.85
C LYS A 463 9.30 -13.42 -40.25
N ARG A 464 9.34 -13.61 -38.92
CA ARG A 464 8.25 -14.23 -38.13
C ARG A 464 8.06 -13.46 -36.81
N PRO A 465 6.82 -13.31 -36.35
CA PRO A 465 6.46 -12.45 -35.22
C PRO A 465 6.78 -13.13 -33.89
N ILE A 466 7.38 -12.41 -32.94
CA ILE A 466 7.82 -12.96 -31.64
C ILE A 466 6.71 -12.89 -30.57
N PHE A 467 5.53 -12.34 -30.87
CA PHE A 467 4.37 -12.42 -29.98
C PHE A 467 3.61 -13.75 -30.12
N ARG A 468 4.22 -14.85 -29.66
CA ARG A 468 3.52 -16.14 -29.58
C ARG A 468 3.83 -16.91 -28.28
N LYS A 469 3.81 -16.22 -27.14
CA LYS A 469 3.87 -16.86 -25.81
C LYS A 469 2.92 -16.25 -24.75
N PHE A 470 1.81 -15.63 -25.15
CA PHE A 470 0.72 -15.25 -24.24
C PHE A 470 -0.62 -15.96 -24.54
N GLY A 471 -0.73 -16.68 -25.66
CA GLY A 471 -2.00 -17.28 -26.13
C GLY A 471 -2.28 -18.71 -25.71
N ASP A 472 -1.34 -19.41 -25.05
CA ASP A 472 -1.48 -20.84 -24.75
C ASP A 472 -1.91 -21.16 -23.31
N LEU A 473 -2.01 -20.18 -22.43
CA LEU A 473 -2.54 -20.38 -21.08
C LEU A 473 -4.08 -20.32 -21.02
N PHE A 474 -4.72 -19.64 -21.98
CA PHE A 474 -6.18 -19.47 -22.02
C PHE A 474 -6.94 -20.60 -22.77
N ARG A 475 -6.24 -21.55 -23.40
CA ARG A 475 -6.88 -22.60 -24.23
C ARG A 475 -7.00 -23.99 -23.60
N ARG A 476 -6.69 -24.16 -22.31
CA ARG A 476 -6.81 -25.47 -21.62
C ARG A 476 -7.82 -25.49 -20.47
N LYS A 477 -9.02 -24.96 -20.72
CA LYS A 477 -10.18 -25.23 -19.84
C LYS A 477 -11.48 -25.45 -20.61
N SER A 478 -11.46 -26.35 -21.58
CA SER A 478 -12.57 -27.19 -22.03
C SER A 478 -11.89 -28.38 -22.73
N PHE A 479 -12.10 -29.66 -22.44
CA PHE A 479 -13.27 -30.41 -22.04
C PHE A 479 -12.81 -31.63 -21.22
N TYR A 480 -13.47 -31.92 -20.10
CA TYR A 480 -13.64 -33.30 -19.64
C TYR A 480 -15.13 -33.61 -19.76
N LYS A 481 -15.51 -34.28 -20.84
CA LYS A 481 -16.73 -35.11 -20.89
C LYS A 481 -16.34 -36.49 -20.36
N PRO A 482 -17.05 -37.06 -19.38
CA PRO A 482 -16.90 -38.47 -19.06
C PRO A 482 -17.62 -39.30 -20.13
N ASN A 483 -16.89 -40.24 -20.74
CA ASN A 483 -17.45 -41.30 -21.57
C ASN A 483 -18.27 -42.25 -20.67
N LEU A 484 -19.58 -42.29 -20.85
CA LEU A 484 -20.42 -43.43 -20.44
C LEU A 484 -20.67 -44.27 -21.68
N ALA A 485 -20.06 -45.45 -21.73
CA ALA A 485 -20.42 -46.50 -22.67
C ALA A 485 -21.65 -47.26 -22.15
N PRO A 486 -22.46 -47.86 -23.03
CA PRO A 486 -23.77 -48.41 -22.70
C PRO A 486 -23.65 -49.82 -22.11
N VAL A 487 -24.35 -50.07 -21.00
CA VAL A 487 -24.62 -51.42 -20.50
C VAL A 487 -26.06 -51.76 -20.84
N HIS A 488 -26.23 -52.73 -21.73
CA HIS A 488 -27.50 -53.41 -21.98
C HIS A 488 -27.85 -54.35 -20.82
N THR A 489 -29.15 -54.67 -20.72
CA THR A 489 -29.85 -55.70 -19.91
C THR A 489 -30.15 -55.29 -18.46
N LEU A 490 -31.37 -55.35 -17.94
CA LEU A 490 -32.63 -56.05 -18.26
C LEU A 490 -33.84 -55.12 -18.07
#